data_AF-A0A7J2R4E6-F1
#
_entry.id   AF-A0A7J2R4E6-F1
#
_cell.length_a   1.000
_cell.length_b   1.000
_cell.length_c   1.000
_cell.angle_alpha   90.00
_cell.angle_beta   90.00
_cell.angle_gamma   90.00
#
_symmetry.space_group_name_H-M   'P 1'
#
loop_
_entity.id
_entity.type
_entity.pdbx_description
1 polymer ?
#
loop_
_entity_poly.entity_id
_entity_poly.type
_entity_poly.pdbx_seq_one_letter_code
_entity_poly.pdbx_strand_id
1 'polypeptide(L)'
;MDEQLGDVSGKAIYLSNIGNIYYAQEKYPEALKRFEAALHIAEQLGKLNDKAIRLSNIASINSAQKNYPEALKRFEEALQIDEQLGNLRGKATCLNNIGAIHDAQGNYSKP
;
A
#
# COMPACT_ATOMS: atom_id res chain seq x y z
N MET A 1 4.33 27.56 9.56
CA MET A 1 3.38 26.58 8.99
C MET A 1 4.11 25.54 8.14
N ASP A 2 5.11 25.94 7.32
CA ASP A 2 5.92 25.01 6.53
C ASP A 2 6.79 24.02 7.34
N GLU A 3 7.32 24.44 8.49
CA GLU A 3 8.15 23.58 9.34
C GLU A 3 7.36 22.39 9.92
N GLN A 4 6.09 22.61 10.26
CA GLN A 4 5.19 21.57 10.77
C GLN A 4 4.75 20.60 9.66
N LEU A 5 4.58 21.08 8.42
CA LEU A 5 4.29 20.24 7.25
C LEU A 5 5.51 19.39 6.85
N GLY A 6 6.72 19.96 6.99
CA GLY A 6 7.99 19.26 6.80
C GLY A 6 8.18 18.12 7.80
N ASP A 7 7.93 18.38 9.09
CA ASP A 7 8.02 17.38 10.16
C ASP A 7 7.01 16.23 9.96
N VAL A 8 5.75 16.56 9.66
CA VAL A 8 4.70 15.56 9.41
C VAL A 8 5.00 14.72 8.15
N SER A 9 5.56 15.33 7.09
CA SER A 9 6.01 14.60 5.90
C SER A 9 7.19 13.68 6.20
N GLY A 10 8.16 14.15 6.97
CA GLY A 10 9.31 13.34 7.43
C GLY A 10 8.85 12.14 8.26
N LYS A 11 7.86 12.34 9.13
CA LYS A 11 7.25 11.28 9.93
C LYS A 11 6.60 10.19 9.08
N ALA A 12 5.92 10.54 7.98
CA ALA A 12 5.32 9.56 7.07
C ALA A 12 6.38 8.70 6.36
N ILE A 13 7.48 9.31 5.90
CA ILE A 13 8.60 8.59 5.29
C ILE A 13 9.25 7.65 6.30
N TYR A 14 9.50 8.14 7.51
CA TYR A 14 10.09 7.34 8.59
C TYR A 14 9.21 6.12 8.95
N LEU A 15 7.91 6.32 9.13
CA LEU A 15 6.96 5.23 9.39
C LEU A 15 6.97 4.19 8.26
N SER A 16 7.06 4.64 7.01
CA SER A 16 7.10 3.75 5.85
C SER A 16 8.37 2.90 5.81
N ASN A 17 9.52 3.49 6.16
CA ASN A 17 10.78 2.75 6.24
C ASN A 17 10.73 1.68 7.33
N ILE A 18 10.16 1.99 8.50
CA ILE A 18 9.93 1.00 9.56
C ILE A 18 8.97 -0.09 9.09
N GLY A 19 7.89 0.28 8.39
CA GLY A 19 6.94 -0.67 7.82
C GLY A 19 7.63 -1.66 6.88
N ASN A 20 8.51 -1.18 6.00
CA ASN A 20 9.30 -2.02 5.09
C ASN A 20 10.23 -2.98 5.85
N ILE A 21 10.87 -2.51 6.94
CA ILE A 21 11.72 -3.35 7.78
C ILE A 21 10.91 -4.47 8.43
N TYR A 22 9.74 -4.16 9.00
CA TYR A 22 8.87 -5.19 9.58
C TYR A 22 8.34 -6.15 8.53
N TYR A 23 8.00 -5.66 7.34
CA TYR A 23 7.58 -6.50 6.21
C TYR A 23 8.67 -7.51 5.82
N ALA A 24 9.92 -7.06 5.69
CA ALA A 24 11.06 -7.92 5.40
C ALA A 24 11.37 -8.94 6.50
N GLN A 25 10.91 -8.69 7.73
CA GLN A 25 10.98 -9.63 8.85
C GLN A 25 9.73 -10.51 8.98
N GLU A 26 8.80 -10.45 8.03
CA GLU A 26 7.50 -11.13 8.06
C GLU A 26 6.62 -10.76 9.27
N LYS A 27 6.93 -9.63 9.93
CA LYS A 27 6.15 -9.05 11.04
C LYS A 27 5.01 -8.21 10.47
N TYR A 28 4.07 -8.90 9.83
CA TYR A 28 2.98 -8.28 9.08
C TYR A 28 2.06 -7.37 9.91
N PRO A 29 1.65 -7.71 11.15
CA PRO A 29 0.82 -6.82 11.96
C PRO A 29 1.52 -5.49 12.29
N GLU A 30 2.80 -5.55 12.62
CA GLU A 30 3.60 -4.36 12.90
C GLU A 30 3.80 -3.52 11.64
N ALA A 31 4.06 -4.16 10.49
CA ALA A 31 4.19 -3.48 9.21
C ALA A 31 2.89 -2.75 8.82
N LEU A 32 1.72 -3.42 8.95
CA LEU A 32 0.41 -2.84 8.70
C LEU A 32 0.19 -1.59 9.54
N LYS A 33 0.41 -1.68 10.86
CA LYS A 33 0.24 -0.54 11.76
C LYS A 33 1.08 0.68 11.35
N ARG A 34 2.29 0.46 10.81
CA ARG A 34 3.15 1.57 10.36
C ARG A 34 2.68 2.15 9.03
N PHE A 35 2.28 1.31 8.07
CA PHE A 35 1.76 1.79 6.80
C PHE A 35 0.40 2.48 6.93
N GLU A 36 -0.49 2.03 7.81
CA GLU A 36 -1.76 2.70 8.10
C GLU A 36 -1.54 4.08 8.73
N ALA A 37 -0.60 4.19 9.68
CA ALA A 37 -0.24 5.48 10.25
C ALA A 37 0.35 6.44 9.20
N ALA A 38 1.18 5.93 8.28
CA ALA A 38 1.70 6.73 7.16
C ALA A 38 0.61 7.10 6.14
N LEU A 39 -0.35 6.21 5.89
CA LEU A 39 -1.50 6.44 5.02
C LEU A 39 -2.37 7.58 5.57
N HIS A 40 -2.69 7.53 6.87
CA HIS A 40 -3.46 8.59 7.52
C HIS A 40 -2.81 9.97 7.37
N ILE A 41 -1.48 10.04 7.49
CA ILE A 41 -0.74 11.29 7.27
C ILE A 41 -0.83 11.74 5.81
N ALA A 42 -0.65 10.82 4.85
CA ALA A 42 -0.77 11.15 3.42
C ALA A 42 -2.15 11.70 3.06
N GLU A 43 -3.22 11.14 3.66
CA GLU A 43 -4.59 11.63 3.51
C GLU A 43 -4.77 13.03 4.10
N GLN A 44 -4.27 13.27 5.32
CA GLN A 44 -4.33 14.59 5.96
C GLN A 44 -3.62 15.67 5.15
N LEU A 45 -2.51 15.32 4.49
CA LEU A 45 -1.73 16.23 3.66
C LEU A 45 -2.22 16.33 2.22
N GLY A 46 -3.22 15.54 1.81
CA GLY A 46 -3.70 15.49 0.42
C GLY A 46 -2.65 14.96 -0.57
N LYS A 47 -1.65 14.21 -0.10
CA LYS A 47 -0.56 13.68 -0.94
C LYS A 47 -0.99 12.39 -1.64
N LEU A 48 -1.67 12.53 -2.77
CA LEU A 48 -2.22 11.40 -3.53
C LEU A 48 -1.18 10.35 -3.91
N ASN A 49 -0.01 10.76 -4.39
CA ASN A 49 1.06 9.82 -4.75
C ASN A 49 1.52 8.99 -3.54
N ASP A 50 1.70 9.64 -2.38
CA ASP A 50 2.08 8.93 -1.16
C ASP A 50 0.95 8.00 -0.70
N LYS A 51 -0.31 8.44 -0.81
CA LYS A 51 -1.50 7.63 -0.51
C LYS A 51 -1.50 6.33 -1.32
N ALA A 52 -1.31 6.42 -2.65
CA ALA A 52 -1.26 5.26 -3.54
C ALA A 52 -0.17 4.26 -3.11
N ILE A 53 1.04 4.74 -2.83
CA ILE A 53 2.16 3.89 -2.41
C ILE A 53 1.83 3.16 -1.10
N ARG A 54 1.22 3.83 -0.11
CA ARG A 54 0.87 3.17 1.17
C ARG A 54 -0.25 2.15 1.00
N LEU A 55 -1.24 2.44 0.17
CA LEU A 55 -2.29 1.47 -0.16
C LEU A 55 -1.70 0.22 -0.81
N SER A 56 -0.79 0.35 -1.79
CA SER A 56 -0.11 -0.80 -2.41
C SER A 56 0.73 -1.62 -1.42
N ASN A 57 1.39 -0.97 -0.46
CA ASN A 57 2.14 -1.67 0.59
C ASN A 57 1.21 -2.46 1.53
N ILE A 58 0.11 -1.86 1.97
CA ILE A 58 -0.92 -2.52 2.81
C ILE A 58 -1.53 -3.70 2.04
N ALA A 59 -1.83 -3.51 0.76
CA ALA A 59 -2.37 -4.54 -0.11
C ALA A 59 -1.40 -5.74 -0.25
N SER A 60 -0.11 -5.46 -0.42
CA SER A 60 0.93 -6.48 -0.52
C SER A 60 1.03 -7.33 0.75
N ILE A 61 0.88 -6.71 1.94
CA ILE A 61 0.82 -7.46 3.21
C ILE A 61 -0.42 -8.35 3.26
N ASN A 62 -1.58 -7.81 2.96
CA ASN A 62 -2.82 -8.59 2.97
C ASN A 62 -2.74 -9.77 1.99
N SER A 63 -2.13 -9.57 0.82
CA SER A 63 -1.86 -10.65 -0.15
C SER A 63 -0.94 -11.72 0.42
N ALA A 64 0.17 -11.33 1.06
CA ALA A 64 1.08 -12.27 1.73
C ALA A 64 0.40 -13.08 2.85
N GLN A 65 -0.59 -12.49 3.53
CA GLN A 65 -1.42 -13.16 4.54
C GLN A 65 -2.62 -13.91 3.96
N LYS A 66 -2.74 -13.99 2.62
CA LYS A 66 -3.88 -14.59 1.88
C LYS A 66 -5.23 -13.94 2.17
N ASN A 67 -5.24 -12.72 2.72
CA ASN A 67 -6.43 -11.87 2.83
C ASN A 67 -6.70 -11.17 1.50
N TYR A 68 -7.00 -11.97 0.46
CA TYR A 68 -7.15 -11.50 -0.91
C TYR A 68 -8.26 -10.44 -1.09
N PRO A 69 -9.44 -10.53 -0.42
CA PRO A 69 -10.47 -9.50 -0.58
C PRO A 69 -10.00 -8.10 -0.16
N GLU A 70 -9.33 -7.98 0.99
CA GLU A 70 -8.80 -6.69 1.43
C GLU A 70 -7.61 -6.25 0.57
N ALA A 71 -6.75 -7.18 0.13
CA ALA A 71 -5.65 -6.86 -0.77
C ALA A 71 -6.14 -6.25 -2.10
N LEU A 72 -7.14 -6.88 -2.73
CA LEU A 72 -7.74 -6.39 -3.97
C LEU A 72 -8.33 -4.99 -3.80
N LYS A 73 -9.15 -4.79 -2.77
CA LYS A 73 -9.74 -3.47 -2.46
C LYS A 73 -8.68 -2.37 -2.36
N ARG A 74 -7.56 -2.65 -1.68
CA ARG A 74 -6.48 -1.67 -1.50
C ARG A 74 -5.67 -1.43 -2.77
N PHE A 75 -5.41 -2.47 -3.57
CA PHE A 75 -4.77 -2.32 -4.88
C PHE A 75 -5.66 -1.55 -5.86
N GLU A 76 -6.97 -1.76 -5.84
CA GLU A 76 -7.93 -1.02 -6.68
C GLU A 76 -7.97 0.46 -6.31
N GLU A 77 -8.00 0.79 -5.01
CA GLU A 77 -7.94 2.19 -4.56
C GLU A 77 -6.61 2.85 -4.98
N ALA A 78 -5.48 2.16 -4.83
CA ALA A 78 -4.18 2.65 -5.29
C ALA A 78 -4.16 2.86 -6.82
N LEU A 79 -4.70 1.91 -7.58
CA LEU A 79 -4.79 1.95 -9.04
C LEU A 79 -5.60 3.17 -9.51
N GLN A 80 -6.75 3.45 -8.89
CA GLN A 80 -7.56 4.62 -9.23
C GLN A 80 -6.80 5.93 -9.03
N ILE A 81 -6.02 6.03 -7.95
CA ILE A 81 -5.19 7.20 -7.69
C ILE A 81 -4.04 7.30 -8.71
N ASP A 82 -3.37 6.19 -9.01
CA ASP A 82 -2.30 6.17 -10.02
C ASP A 82 -2.81 6.52 -11.41
N GLU A 83 -4.03 6.13 -11.77
CA GLU A 83 -4.70 6.54 -13.00
C GLU A 83 -5.00 8.03 -13.02
N GLN A 84 -5.53 8.58 -11.92
CA GLN A 84 -5.76 10.02 -11.77
C GLN A 84 -4.46 10.83 -11.93
N LEU A 85 -3.34 10.31 -11.42
CA LEU A 85 -2.03 10.98 -11.48
C LEU A 85 -1.26 10.71 -12.79
N GLY A 86 -1.75 9.81 -13.65
CA GLY A 86 -0.99 9.35 -14.82
C GLY A 86 0.29 8.55 -14.46
N ASN A 87 0.36 7.98 -13.26
CA ASN A 87 1.50 7.19 -12.79
C ASN A 87 1.47 5.78 -13.38
N LEU A 88 2.03 5.64 -14.59
CA LEU A 88 2.08 4.36 -15.32
C LEU A 88 2.80 3.24 -14.54
N ARG A 89 3.82 3.59 -13.76
CA ARG A 89 4.57 2.61 -12.96
C ARG A 89 3.73 2.07 -11.80
N GLY A 90 3.02 2.95 -11.10
CA GLY A 90 2.09 2.57 -10.04
C GLY A 90 0.96 1.69 -10.57
N LYS A 91 0.33 2.11 -11.67
CA LYS A 91 -0.68 1.33 -12.39
C LYS A 91 -0.21 -0.08 -12.75
N ALA A 92 0.96 -0.21 -13.39
CA ALA A 92 1.52 -1.51 -13.74
C ALA A 92 1.77 -2.40 -12.52
N THR A 93 2.23 -1.80 -11.42
CA THR A 93 2.46 -2.51 -10.15
C THR A 93 1.16 -3.03 -9.57
N CYS A 94 0.11 -2.20 -9.49
CA CYS A 94 -1.20 -2.61 -8.99
C CYS A 94 -1.83 -3.71 -9.84
N LEU A 95 -1.83 -3.55 -11.17
CA LEU A 95 -2.39 -4.55 -12.09
C LEU A 95 -1.66 -5.91 -12.01
N ASN A 96 -0.33 -5.91 -11.93
CA ASN A 96 0.43 -7.15 -11.76
C ASN A 96 0.06 -7.89 -10.46
N ASN A 97 -0.08 -7.16 -9.34
CA ASN A 97 -0.43 -7.78 -8.07
C ASN A 97 -1.89 -8.26 -8.04
N ILE A 98 -2.83 -7.52 -8.63
CA ILE A 98 -4.23 -7.95 -8.80
C ILE A 98 -4.29 -9.25 -9.62
N GLY A 99 -3.56 -9.29 -10.75
CA GLY A 99 -3.46 -10.50 -11.58
C GLY A 99 -2.92 -11.70 -10.81
N ALA A 100 -1.83 -11.50 -10.05
CA ALA A 100 -1.24 -12.54 -9.21
C ALA A 100 -2.22 -13.07 -8.14
N ILE A 101 -3.05 -12.20 -7.55
CA ILE A 101 -4.08 -12.60 -6.60
C ILE A 101 -5.16 -13.46 -7.30
N HIS A 102 -5.65 -13.05 -8.47
CA HIS A 102 -6.62 -13.83 -9.22
C HIS A 102 -6.08 -15.20 -9.63
N ASP A 103 -4.82 -15.28 -10.07
CA ASP A 103 -4.16 -16.55 -10.38
C ASP A 103 -4.06 -17.45 -9.14
N ALA A 104 -3.69 -16.88 -7.99
CA ALA A 104 -3.65 -17.61 -6.74
C ALA A 104 -5.04 -18.17 -6.38
N GLN A 105 -6.09 -17.35 -6.41
CA GLN A 105 -7.47 -17.76 -6.11
C GLN A 105 -8.01 -18.82 -7.08
N GLY A 106 -7.70 -18.69 -8.37
CA GLY A 106 -8.05 -19.67 -9.41
C GLY A 106 -7.34 -21.01 -9.23
N ASN A 107 -6.12 -21.01 -8.70
CA ASN A 107 -5.40 -22.25 -8.36
C ASN A 107 -5.91 -22.91 -7.07
N TYR A 108 -6.35 -22.14 -6.06
CA TYR A 108 -7.00 -22.71 -4.85
C TYR A 108 -8.40 -23.27 -5.12
N SER A 109 -9.01 -22.92 -6.25
CA SER A 109 -10.34 -23.38 -6.65
C SER A 109 -10.32 -24.62 -7.56
N LYS A 110 -9.14 -25.11 -7.95
CA LYS A 110 -8.98 -26.36 -8.70
C LYS A 110 -8.83 -27.52 -7.70
N PRO A 111 -9.74 -28.51 -7.72
CA PRO A 111 -9.72 -29.67 -6.82
C PRO A 111 -8.56 -30.64 -7.09
#